data_AF-A0A398AVN9-F1
#
_entry.id   AF-A0A398AVN9-F1
#
_cell.length_a   1.000
_cell.length_b   1.000
_cell.length_c   1.000
_cell.angle_alpha   90.00
_cell.angle_beta   90.00
_cell.angle_gamma   90.00
#
_symmetry.space_group_name_H-M   'P 1'
#
loop_
_entity.id
_entity.type
_entity.pdbx_description
1 polymer ?
#
loop_
_entity_poly.entity_id
_entity_poly.type
_entity_poly.pdbx_seq_one_letter_code
_entity_poly.pdbx_strand_id
1 'polypeptide(L)'
;MINMLYGLKDIHTVISNRRKIGGAAEADMIRLTSGESYQNPVFINVDISKGHYVSVCFMDEEGTNIIAHVDQIAVIKGLQHKLICQLNNMHVKQLLLQDTMQYLQKLCDVNAGFVTHTFKQEALKLVRDISIKELKNHNIVLPFPLEEKLIHINKRLFA
;
A
#
# COMPACT_ATOMS: atom_id res chain seq x y z
N MET A 1 18.94 -13.07 -13.44
CA MET A 1 18.94 -13.20 -11.96
C MET A 1 19.08 -11.88 -11.22
N ILE A 2 20.00 -10.97 -11.60
CA ILE A 2 20.22 -9.69 -10.88
C ILE A 2 18.96 -8.82 -10.74
N ASN A 3 18.10 -8.73 -11.77
CA ASN A 3 16.88 -7.90 -11.71
C ASN A 3 15.84 -8.38 -10.68
N MET A 4 15.79 -9.68 -10.38
CA MET A 4 14.85 -10.22 -9.39
C MET A 4 15.26 -9.81 -7.97
N LEU A 5 16.58 -9.75 -7.70
CA LEU A 5 17.11 -9.28 -6.42
C LEU A 5 16.74 -7.82 -6.14
N TYR A 6 16.79 -6.96 -7.17
CA TYR A 6 16.39 -5.55 -7.04
C TYR A 6 14.88 -5.43 -6.80
N GLY A 7 14.05 -6.18 -7.54
CA GLY A 7 12.61 -6.19 -7.31
C GLY A 7 12.22 -6.62 -5.89
N LEU A 8 12.83 -7.69 -5.36
CA LEU A 8 12.59 -8.15 -3.98
C LEU A 8 13.03 -7.12 -2.93
N LYS A 9 14.14 -6.42 -3.18
CA LYS A 9 14.61 -5.33 -2.33
C LYS A 9 13.65 -4.14 -2.33
N ASP A 10 13.10 -3.78 -3.48
CA ASP A 10 12.12 -2.70 -3.59
C ASP A 10 10.82 -3.06 -2.88
N ILE A 11 10.32 -4.30 -3.07
CA ILE A 11 9.16 -4.84 -2.34
C ILE A 11 9.41 -4.76 -0.83
N HIS A 12 10.53 -5.31 -0.35
CA HIS A 12 10.90 -5.29 1.06
C HIS A 12 10.99 -3.84 1.60
N THR A 13 11.57 -2.93 0.84
CA THR A 13 11.67 -1.51 1.23
C THR A 13 10.29 -0.88 1.41
N VAL A 14 9.35 -1.16 0.51
CA VAL A 14 7.97 -0.65 0.62
C VAL A 14 7.28 -1.20 1.86
N ILE A 15 7.38 -2.51 2.09
CA ILE A 15 6.74 -3.19 3.23
C ILE A 15 7.33 -2.69 4.56
N SER A 16 8.66 -2.70 4.71
CA SER A 16 9.33 -2.31 5.95
C SER A 16 9.15 -0.83 6.28
N ASN A 17 8.92 0.04 5.29
CA ASN A 17 8.77 1.48 5.49
C ASN A 17 7.32 1.97 5.34
N ARG A 18 6.32 1.08 5.30
CA ARG A 18 4.91 1.44 5.06
C ARG A 18 4.41 2.60 5.93
N ARG A 19 4.79 2.68 7.21
CA ARG A 19 4.45 3.82 8.09
C ARG A 19 5.02 5.16 7.64
N LYS A 20 6.18 5.18 6.97
CA LYS A 20 6.86 6.40 6.54
C LYS A 20 6.41 6.86 5.16
N ILE A 21 6.24 5.92 4.23
CA ILE A 21 5.97 6.21 2.81
C ILE A 21 4.49 6.05 2.43
N GLY A 22 3.70 5.32 3.21
CA GLY A 22 2.31 4.95 2.87
C GLY A 22 2.22 3.97 1.71
N GLY A 23 1.00 3.57 1.37
CA GLY A 23 0.70 2.75 0.21
C GLY A 23 1.07 1.27 0.38
N ALA A 24 1.23 0.61 -0.77
CA ALA A 24 1.64 -0.78 -0.88
C ALA A 24 2.41 -1.03 -2.18
N ALA A 25 3.09 -2.18 -2.26
CA ALA A 25 3.72 -2.65 -3.48
C ALA A 25 2.71 -3.54 -4.23
N GLU A 26 2.26 -3.09 -5.39
CA GLU A 26 1.35 -3.82 -6.26
C GLU A 26 2.05 -4.09 -7.60
N ALA A 27 1.91 -5.30 -8.11
CA ALA A 27 2.33 -5.64 -9.47
C ALA A 27 1.11 -5.76 -10.37
N ASP A 28 1.27 -5.57 -11.69
CA ASP A 28 0.19 -5.85 -12.64
C ASP A 28 -0.12 -7.36 -12.66
N MET A 29 0.93 -8.19 -12.57
CA MET A 29 0.79 -9.65 -12.60
C MET A 29 1.98 -10.35 -11.92
N ILE A 30 1.71 -11.44 -11.21
CA ILE A 30 2.71 -12.47 -10.84
C ILE A 30 2.33 -13.77 -11.53
N ARG A 31 3.32 -14.48 -12.07
CA ARG A 31 3.16 -15.86 -12.54
C ARG A 31 4.15 -16.77 -11.82
N LEU A 32 3.64 -17.90 -11.33
CA LEU A 32 4.43 -18.95 -10.71
C LEU A 32 4.95 -19.95 -11.75
N THR A 33 5.99 -20.69 -11.40
CA THR A 33 6.56 -21.76 -12.24
C THR A 33 5.58 -22.94 -12.44
N SER A 34 4.60 -23.09 -11.56
CA SER A 34 3.45 -24.00 -11.71
C SER A 34 2.53 -23.64 -12.88
N GLY A 35 2.59 -22.39 -13.37
CA GLY A 35 1.69 -21.84 -14.38
C GLY A 35 0.57 -20.98 -13.81
N GLU A 36 0.35 -20.99 -12.50
CA GLU A 36 -0.60 -20.11 -11.83
C GLU A 36 -0.25 -18.64 -12.05
N SER A 37 -1.26 -17.80 -12.25
CA SER A 37 -1.08 -16.38 -12.54
C SER A 37 -2.09 -15.56 -11.76
N TYR A 38 -1.59 -14.51 -11.11
CA TYR A 38 -2.34 -13.63 -10.24
C TYR A 38 -2.29 -12.21 -10.78
N GLN A 39 -3.46 -11.57 -10.91
CA GLN A 39 -3.58 -10.18 -11.37
C GLN A 39 -3.63 -9.23 -10.18
N ASN A 40 -3.02 -8.05 -10.33
CA ASN A 40 -2.94 -7.04 -9.28
C ASN A 40 -2.52 -7.59 -7.88
N PRO A 41 -1.52 -8.49 -7.77
CA PRO A 41 -1.12 -8.98 -6.46
C PRO A 41 -0.47 -7.86 -5.66
N VAL A 42 -0.83 -7.76 -4.38
CA VAL A 42 -0.23 -6.80 -3.45
C VAL A 42 0.66 -7.54 -2.48
N PHE A 43 1.93 -7.16 -2.42
CA PHE A 43 2.90 -7.79 -1.53
C PHE A 43 2.69 -7.33 -0.09
N ILE A 44 2.60 -8.28 0.82
CA ILE A 44 2.36 -8.06 2.25
C ILE A 44 3.57 -8.41 3.11
N ASN A 45 4.40 -9.36 2.66
CA ASN A 45 5.64 -9.71 3.36
C ASN A 45 6.71 -10.25 2.39
N VAL A 46 7.97 -10.14 2.81
CA VAL A 46 9.10 -10.82 2.17
C VAL A 46 9.96 -11.42 3.28
N ASP A 47 10.14 -12.73 3.25
CA ASP A 47 10.92 -13.43 4.25
C ASP A 47 12.39 -13.46 3.87
N ILE A 48 13.24 -13.12 4.83
CA ILE A 48 14.70 -13.09 4.68
C ILE A 48 15.31 -14.08 5.66
N SER A 49 16.12 -15.01 5.17
CA SER A 49 16.89 -15.94 5.99
C SER A 49 18.35 -15.87 5.62
N LYS A 50 19.22 -15.72 6.63
CA LYS A 50 20.69 -15.61 6.46
C LYS A 50 21.12 -14.57 5.41
N GLY A 51 20.37 -13.47 5.28
CA GLY A 51 20.65 -12.40 4.31
C GLY A 51 20.13 -12.66 2.88
N HIS A 52 19.39 -13.76 2.66
CA HIS A 52 18.79 -14.11 1.37
C HIS A 52 17.28 -14.03 1.43
N TYR A 53 16.65 -13.52 0.37
CA TYR A 53 15.20 -13.57 0.22
C TYR A 53 14.77 -15.02 -0.05
N VAL A 54 13.80 -15.52 0.72
CA VAL A 54 13.35 -16.92 0.70
C VAL A 54 11.96 -17.04 0.10
N SER A 55 11.02 -16.24 0.59
CA SER A 55 9.63 -16.27 0.14
C SER A 55 9.07 -14.87 0.02
N VAL A 56 8.10 -14.72 -0.87
CA VAL A 56 7.22 -13.55 -0.94
C VAL A 56 5.82 -13.97 -0.53
N CYS A 57 5.18 -13.12 0.25
CA CYS A 57 3.77 -13.25 0.59
C CYS A 57 3.02 -12.11 -0.08
N PHE A 58 1.99 -12.43 -0.85
CA PHE A 58 1.14 -11.46 -1.52
C PHE A 58 -0.32 -11.88 -1.41
N MET A 59 -1.21 -10.90 -1.50
CA MET A 59 -2.65 -11.13 -1.55
C MET A 59 -3.12 -11.03 -3.00
N ASP A 60 -3.92 -11.99 -3.45
CA ASP A 60 -4.54 -11.98 -4.78
C ASP A 60 -5.79 -11.08 -4.81
N GLU A 61 -6.47 -11.03 -5.96
CA GLU A 61 -7.67 -10.21 -6.16
C GLU A 61 -8.89 -10.69 -5.35
N GLU A 62 -8.89 -11.96 -4.93
CA GLU A 62 -9.93 -12.57 -4.10
C GLU A 62 -9.68 -12.36 -2.60
N GLY A 63 -8.54 -11.77 -2.24
CA GLY A 63 -8.16 -11.57 -0.85
C GLY A 63 -7.43 -12.77 -0.22
N THR A 64 -7.05 -13.76 -1.02
CA THR A 64 -6.33 -14.94 -0.56
C THR A 64 -4.85 -14.62 -0.38
N ASN A 65 -4.29 -15.00 0.77
CA ASN A 65 -2.86 -14.87 1.03
C ASN A 65 -2.10 -16.04 0.39
N ILE A 66 -1.13 -15.70 -0.45
CA ILE A 66 -0.31 -16.65 -1.19
C ILE A 66 1.13 -16.49 -0.77
N ILE A 67 1.74 -17.60 -0.36
CA ILE A 67 3.15 -17.68 -0.01
C ILE A 67 3.84 -18.47 -1.11
N ALA A 68 4.78 -17.83 -1.80
CA ALA A 68 5.58 -18.46 -2.84
C ALA A 68 7.06 -18.35 -2.48
N HIS A 69 7.79 -19.46 -2.61
CA HIS A 69 9.25 -19.42 -2.57
C HIS A 69 9.76 -18.58 -3.75
N VAL A 70 10.87 -17.84 -3.59
CA VAL A 70 11.41 -16.98 -4.65
C VAL A 70 11.70 -17.77 -5.95
N ASP A 71 12.14 -19.03 -5.81
CA ASP A 71 12.41 -19.92 -6.94
C ASP A 71 11.14 -20.41 -7.66
N GLN A 72 9.98 -20.26 -7.04
CA GLN A 72 8.68 -20.56 -7.65
C GLN A 72 8.14 -19.36 -8.44
N ILE A 73 8.77 -18.19 -8.37
CA ILE A 73 8.35 -17.02 -9.13
C ILE A 73 8.94 -17.09 -10.54
N ALA A 74 8.08 -17.32 -11.55
CA ALA A 74 8.50 -17.28 -12.93
C ALA A 74 8.67 -15.84 -13.44
N VAL A 75 7.71 -14.96 -13.13
CA VAL A 75 7.78 -13.55 -13.51
C VAL A 75 6.91 -12.67 -12.61
N ILE A 76 7.40 -11.45 -12.33
CA ILE A 76 6.64 -10.33 -11.76
C ILE A 76 6.63 -9.22 -12.81
N LYS A 77 5.45 -8.71 -13.18
CA LYS A 77 5.29 -7.64 -14.18
C LYS A 77 4.68 -6.40 -13.54
N GLY A 78 5.17 -5.23 -13.91
CA GLY A 78 4.56 -3.96 -13.52
C GLY A 78 4.61 -3.66 -12.01
N LEU A 79 5.65 -4.12 -11.32
CA LEU A 79 5.84 -3.81 -9.89
C LEU A 79 5.94 -2.30 -9.68
N GLN A 80 5.06 -1.75 -8.84
CA GLN A 80 5.00 -0.33 -8.53
C GLN A 80 4.65 -0.10 -7.06
N HIS A 81 5.17 1.00 -6.50
CA HIS A 81 4.62 1.59 -5.29
C HIS A 81 3.35 2.36 -5.66
N LYS A 82 2.23 2.04 -5.00
CA LYS A 82 0.96 2.71 -5.19
C LYS A 82 0.42 3.17 -3.85
N LEU A 83 -0.13 4.38 -3.80
CA LEU A 83 -0.92 4.83 -2.66
C LEU A 83 -2.19 3.97 -2.53
N ILE A 84 -2.76 3.86 -1.33
CA ILE A 84 -3.97 3.04 -1.09
C ILE A 84 -5.07 3.41 -2.08
N CYS A 85 -5.29 4.69 -2.32
CA CYS A 85 -6.31 5.17 -3.23
C CYS A 85 -6.06 4.81 -4.72
N GLN A 86 -4.82 4.46 -5.09
CA GLN A 86 -4.39 4.06 -6.43
C GLN A 86 -4.35 2.55 -6.65
N LEU A 87 -4.55 1.75 -5.60
CA LEU A 87 -4.56 0.29 -5.71
C LEU A 87 -5.70 -0.19 -6.62
N ASN A 88 -5.38 -1.19 -7.44
CA ASN A 88 -6.31 -1.91 -8.28
C ASN A 88 -6.93 -3.10 -7.53
N ASN A 89 -6.17 -3.74 -6.64
CA ASN A 89 -6.67 -4.80 -5.79
C ASN A 89 -7.66 -4.25 -4.76
N MET A 90 -8.96 -4.47 -5.01
CA MET A 90 -10.03 -3.88 -4.20
C MET A 90 -10.10 -4.46 -2.78
N HIS A 91 -9.79 -5.74 -2.60
CA HIS A 91 -9.75 -6.38 -1.27
C HIS A 91 -8.68 -5.72 -0.40
N VAL A 92 -7.45 -5.64 -0.92
CA VAL A 92 -6.35 -5.03 -0.19
C VAL A 92 -6.62 -3.55 0.01
N LYS A 93 -7.12 -2.84 -1.01
CA LYS A 93 -7.50 -1.43 -0.91
C LYS A 93 -8.47 -1.18 0.26
N GLN A 94 -9.53 -1.98 0.37
CA GLN A 94 -10.51 -1.84 1.45
C GLN A 94 -9.89 -2.14 2.82
N LEU A 95 -9.08 -3.21 2.91
CA LEU A 95 -8.37 -3.56 4.14
C LEU A 95 -7.47 -2.42 4.61
N LEU A 96 -6.60 -1.92 3.73
CA LEU A 96 -5.67 -0.84 4.09
C LEU A 96 -6.39 0.48 4.35
N LEU A 97 -7.47 0.76 3.63
CA LEU A 97 -8.31 1.93 3.85
C LEU A 97 -8.91 1.90 5.25
N GLN A 98 -9.50 0.77 5.66
CA GLN A 98 -10.10 0.59 6.98
C GLN A 98 -9.08 0.80 8.09
N ASP A 99 -7.90 0.16 7.99
CA ASP A 99 -6.82 0.31 8.96
C ASP A 99 -6.35 1.77 9.07
N THR A 100 -6.12 2.42 7.93
CA THR A 100 -5.66 3.82 7.90
C THR A 100 -6.72 4.78 8.45
N MET A 101 -8.00 4.55 8.16
CA MET A 101 -9.08 5.37 8.69
C MET A 101 -9.22 5.21 10.22
N GLN A 102 -9.15 3.97 10.72
CA GLN A 102 -9.18 3.72 12.16
C GLN A 102 -7.98 4.37 12.87
N TYR A 103 -6.80 4.31 12.25
CA TYR A 103 -5.61 4.97 12.77
C TYR A 103 -5.74 6.50 12.78
N LEU A 104 -6.22 7.08 11.67
CA LEU A 104 -6.42 8.53 11.56
C LEU A 104 -7.42 9.06 12.59
N GLN A 105 -8.53 8.34 12.82
CA GLN A 105 -9.51 8.70 13.85
C GLN A 105 -8.86 8.72 15.24
N LYS A 106 -8.17 7.64 15.62
CA LYS A 106 -7.45 7.57 16.90
C LYS A 106 -6.39 8.67 17.03
N LEU A 107 -5.70 8.99 15.94
CA LEU A 107 -4.71 10.05 15.92
C LEU A 107 -5.37 11.41 16.20
N CYS A 108 -6.54 11.68 15.65
CA CYS A 108 -7.32 12.89 15.95
C CYS A 108 -7.81 12.91 17.40
N ASP A 109 -8.31 11.78 17.92
CA ASP A 109 -8.82 11.67 19.28
C ASP A 109 -7.73 11.94 20.32
N VAL A 110 -6.54 11.37 20.13
CA VAL A 110 -5.39 11.56 21.04
C VAL A 110 -4.84 12.99 21.02
N ASN A 111 -4.98 13.69 19.89
CA ASN A 111 -4.52 15.07 19.72
C ASN A 111 -5.66 16.10 19.85
N ALA A 112 -6.82 15.69 20.39
CA ALA A 112 -7.96 16.57 20.55
C ALA A 112 -7.60 17.80 21.40
N GLY A 113 -7.84 18.99 20.84
CA GLY A 113 -7.53 20.27 21.49
C GLY A 113 -6.09 20.76 21.31
N PHE A 114 -5.19 20.01 20.67
CA PHE A 114 -3.81 20.45 20.45
C PHE A 114 -3.26 20.00 19.09
N VAL A 115 -3.26 20.93 18.11
CA VAL A 115 -2.75 20.65 16.76
C VAL A 115 -1.25 20.93 16.68
N THR A 116 -0.43 19.91 16.95
CA THR A 116 1.02 20.01 16.75
C THR A 116 1.40 19.94 15.28
N HIS A 117 2.58 20.47 14.94
CA HIS A 117 3.15 20.31 13.60
C HIS A 117 3.32 18.83 13.22
N THR A 118 3.81 18.01 14.16
CA THR A 118 4.02 16.57 13.95
C THR A 118 2.72 15.85 13.64
N PHE A 119 1.67 16.09 14.44
CA PHE A 119 0.34 15.54 14.19
C PHE A 119 -0.20 15.95 12.81
N LYS A 120 -0.12 17.24 12.48
CA LYS A 120 -0.57 17.74 11.17
C LYS A 120 0.14 17.03 10.02
N GLN A 121 1.47 16.89 10.08
CA GLN A 121 2.25 16.21 9.04
C GLN A 121 1.86 14.74 8.89
N GLU A 122 1.65 14.04 10.00
CA GLU A 122 1.26 12.64 9.98
C GLU A 122 -0.14 12.45 9.40
N ALA A 123 -1.13 13.20 9.90
CA ALA A 123 -2.49 13.16 9.39
C ALA A 123 -2.55 13.49 7.89
N LEU A 124 -1.80 14.51 7.42
CA LEU A 124 -1.73 14.85 6.00
C LEU A 124 -1.15 13.72 5.13
N LYS A 125 -0.17 12.96 5.63
CA LYS A 125 0.36 11.77 4.92
C LYS A 125 -0.71 10.70 4.76
N LEU A 126 -1.48 10.42 5.82
CA LEU A 126 -2.56 9.44 5.78
C LEU A 126 -3.66 9.85 4.79
N VAL A 127 -4.05 11.13 4.81
CA VAL A 127 -5.03 11.69 3.86
C VAL A 127 -4.53 11.60 2.42
N ARG A 128 -3.25 11.86 2.19
CA ARG A 128 -2.65 11.72 0.86
C ARG A 128 -2.74 10.28 0.37
N ASP A 129 -2.52 9.32 1.24
CA ASP A 129 -2.53 7.89 0.91
C ASP A 129 -3.94 7.38 0.53
N ILE A 130 -4.96 7.78 1.30
CA ILE A 130 -6.35 7.34 1.10
C ILE A 130 -7.20 8.27 0.22
N SER A 131 -6.68 9.46 -0.11
CA SER A 131 -7.37 10.58 -0.77
C SER A 131 -8.42 11.31 0.10
N ILE A 132 -8.64 12.59 -0.20
CA ILE A 132 -9.71 13.40 0.45
C ILE A 132 -11.09 12.81 0.20
N LYS A 133 -11.30 12.16 -0.95
CA LYS A 133 -12.61 11.59 -1.32
C LYS A 133 -13.03 10.53 -0.31
N GLU A 134 -12.13 9.61 0.05
CA GLU A 134 -12.46 8.56 1.00
C GLU A 134 -12.64 9.10 2.42
N LEU A 135 -11.90 10.14 2.80
CA LEU A 135 -12.11 10.84 4.07
C LEU A 135 -13.56 11.37 4.19
N LYS A 136 -14.06 12.00 3.11
CA LYS A 136 -15.44 12.51 3.05
C LYS A 136 -16.47 11.39 3.08
N ASN A 137 -16.23 10.30 2.34
CA ASN A 137 -17.14 9.14 2.31
C ASN A 137 -17.31 8.49 3.70
N HIS A 138 -16.29 8.57 4.56
CA HIS A 138 -16.29 7.99 5.89
C HIS A 138 -16.53 9.00 7.02
N ASN A 139 -16.93 10.24 6.69
CA ASN A 139 -17.27 11.29 7.64
C ASN A 139 -16.19 11.59 8.69
N ILE A 140 -14.91 11.40 8.35
CA ILE A 140 -13.82 11.78 9.25
C ILE A 140 -13.54 13.28 9.10
N VAL A 141 -13.63 14.00 10.22
CA VAL A 141 -13.35 15.45 10.27
C VAL A 141 -12.01 15.66 10.96
N LEU A 142 -11.09 16.32 10.25
CA LEU A 142 -9.81 16.71 10.85
C LEU A 142 -9.99 18.01 11.66
N PRO A 143 -9.26 18.17 12.78
CA PRO A 143 -9.32 19.38 13.61
C PRO A 143 -8.58 20.59 13.00
N PHE A 144 -8.23 20.53 11.71
CA PHE A 144 -7.54 21.59 10.97
C PHE A 144 -7.97 21.56 9.49
N PRO A 145 -7.88 22.70 8.77
CA PRO A 145 -8.27 22.76 7.37
C PRO A 145 -7.33 21.96 6.47
N LEU A 146 -7.91 21.26 5.49
CA LEU A 146 -7.19 20.63 4.39
C LEU A 146 -7.02 21.62 3.24
N GLU A 147 -5.81 21.75 2.72
CA GLU A 147 -5.57 22.49 1.48
C GLU A 147 -6.07 21.66 0.28
N GLU A 148 -6.79 22.29 -0.65
CA GLU A 148 -7.42 21.61 -1.80
C GLU A 148 -6.42 20.88 -2.73
N LYS A 149 -5.10 21.13 -2.60
CA LYS A 149 -4.08 20.49 -3.44
C LYS A 149 -3.68 19.06 -3.02
N LEU A 150 -4.24 18.53 -1.92
CA LEU A 150 -3.96 17.18 -1.44
C LEU A 150 -4.70 16.13 -2.29
N ILE A 151 -4.03 15.65 -3.35
CA ILE A 151 -4.47 14.60 -4.29
C ILE A 151 -6.00 14.60 -4.50
N HIS A 152 -6.48 15.53 -5.30
CA HIS A 152 -7.65 15.24 -6.13
C HIS A 152 -7.21 14.14 -7.10
N ILE A 153 -7.73 12.92 -6.93
CA ILE A 153 -7.60 11.88 -7.96
C ILE A 153 -8.38 12.40 -9.18
N ASN A 154 -7.66 13.12 -10.04
CA ASN A 154 -8.19 13.59 -11.28
C ASN A 154 -8.34 12.34 -12.15
N LYS A 155 -9.58 12.07 -12.61
CA LYS A 155 -9.93 10.95 -13.51
C LYS A 155 -9.30 11.06 -14.91
N ARG A 156 -8.19 11.77 -15.08
CA ARG A 156 -7.55 12.01 -16.37
C ARG A 156 -6.07 11.67 -16.29
N LEU A 157 -5.74 10.45 -16.71
CA LEU A 157 -4.59 10.09 -17.54
C LEU A 157 -4.56 8.55 -17.69
N PHE A 158 -5.58 8.03 -18.37
CA PHE A 158 -5.45 6.80 -19.15
C PHE A 158 -5.80 7.19 -20.59
N ALA A 159 -4.77 7.49 -21.37
CA ALA A 159 -4.76 7.52 -22.81
C ALA A 159 -3.37 7.05 -23.25
#